data_AF-A0AA51QRE4-F1
#
_entry.id   AF-A0AA51QRE4-F1
#
_cell.length_a   1.000
_cell.length_b   1.000
_cell.length_c   1.000
_cell.angle_alpha   90.00
_cell.angle_beta   90.00
_cell.angle_gamma   90.00
#
_symmetry.space_group_name_H-M   'P 1'
#
loop_
_entity.id
_entity.type
_entity.pdbx_description
1 polymer ?
#
loop_
_entity_poly.entity_id
_entity_poly.type
_entity_poly.pdbx_seq_one_letter_code
_entity_poly.pdbx_strand_id
1 'polypeptide(L)'
;MSLMALRSLNLPGVGTKYEFETDKGDTVAIFFTKSGTIQMYTLQNGCKAPSAAEMTPVEARRLGNILTGAIIEADQERVEIAFSALADLRITIHTFIIPKPIGGKTIEDLQIRAKTGSTVIAVCRHDQNIINPPPTFVFEAGDAALVIGESDQIKMFEREIMVT
;
A
#
# COMPACT_ATOMS: atom_id res chain seq x y z
N MET A 1 -1.17 -5.48 -27.59
CA MET A 1 0.08 -5.10 -26.88
C MET A 1 0.33 -6.19 -25.85
N SER A 2 1.46 -6.89 -25.96
CA SER A 2 1.78 -8.02 -25.09
C SER A 2 2.29 -7.48 -23.76
N LEU A 3 1.50 -7.62 -22.70
CA LEU A 3 1.91 -7.31 -21.34
C LEU A 3 3.08 -8.26 -20.98
N MET A 4 4.32 -7.80 -21.06
CA MET A 4 5.46 -8.63 -20.64
C MET A 4 5.50 -8.70 -19.11
N ALA A 5 5.50 -9.93 -18.60
CA ALA A 5 5.42 -10.21 -17.17
C ALA A 5 6.70 -9.78 -16.44
N LEU A 6 6.53 -9.05 -15.34
CA LEU A 6 7.58 -8.81 -14.35
C LEU A 6 8.21 -10.15 -13.93
N ARG A 7 9.53 -10.28 -14.08
CA ARG A 7 10.29 -11.47 -13.69
C ARG A 7 11.00 -11.20 -12.37
N SER A 8 10.92 -12.12 -11.42
CA SER A 8 11.70 -12.07 -10.18
C SER A 8 12.70 -13.22 -10.12
N LEU A 9 13.91 -12.94 -9.65
CA LEU A 9 14.99 -13.90 -9.51
C LEU A 9 15.72 -13.67 -8.19
N ASN A 10 15.76 -14.69 -7.34
CA ASN A 10 16.63 -14.69 -6.17
C ASN A 10 18.06 -15.01 -6.61
N LEU A 11 18.99 -14.11 -6.29
CA LEU A 11 20.41 -14.20 -6.58
C LEU A 11 21.17 -14.55 -5.29
N PRO A 12 21.63 -15.80 -5.11
CA PRO A 12 22.36 -16.23 -3.93
C PRO A 12 23.54 -15.29 -3.63
N GLY A 13 23.64 -14.83 -2.38
CA GLY A 13 24.69 -13.91 -1.94
C GLY A 13 24.48 -12.43 -2.32
N VAL A 14 23.63 -12.13 -3.30
CA VAL A 14 23.41 -10.75 -3.77
C VAL A 14 22.10 -10.20 -3.25
N GLY A 15 20.98 -10.90 -3.45
CA GLY A 15 19.65 -10.38 -3.11
C GLY A 15 18.56 -10.85 -4.07
N THR A 16 17.54 -10.03 -4.32
CA THR A 16 16.46 -10.33 -5.27
C THR A 16 16.46 -9.32 -6.41
N LYS A 17 16.46 -9.81 -7.65
CA LYS A 17 16.33 -9.03 -8.88
C LYS A 17 14.88 -9.09 -9.35
N TYR A 18 14.31 -7.94 -9.69
CA TYR A 18 13.07 -7.78 -10.44
C TYR A 18 13.39 -7.16 -11.79
N GLU A 19 12.83 -7.67 -12.87
CA GLU A 19 13.14 -7.21 -14.23
C GLU A 19 11.92 -7.24 -15.13
N PHE A 20 11.79 -6.23 -15.97
CA PHE A 20 10.79 -6.17 -17.02
C PHE A 20 11.33 -5.43 -18.24
N GLU A 21 10.69 -5.66 -19.37
CA GLU A 21 10.92 -4.93 -20.62
C GLU A 21 9.77 -3.93 -20.83
N THR A 22 10.09 -2.71 -21.25
CA THR A 22 9.08 -1.70 -21.60
C THR A 22 8.52 -1.97 -23.00
N ASP A 23 7.39 -1.35 -23.35
CA ASP A 23 6.84 -1.42 -24.73
C ASP A 23 7.82 -0.88 -25.80
N LYS A 24 8.84 -0.10 -25.41
CA LYS A 24 9.89 0.41 -26.30
C LYS A 24 11.07 -0.56 -26.44
N GLY A 25 11.05 -1.69 -25.74
CA GLY A 25 12.13 -2.68 -25.69
C GLY A 25 13.26 -2.31 -24.72
N ASP A 26 13.05 -1.33 -23.84
CA ASP A 26 14.05 -0.98 -22.82
C ASP A 26 13.97 -1.99 -21.68
N THR A 27 15.11 -2.42 -21.14
CA THR A 27 15.15 -3.27 -19.95
C THR A 27 15.26 -2.42 -18.69
N VAL A 28 14.41 -2.69 -17.71
CA VAL A 28 14.51 -2.11 -16.36
C VAL A 28 14.67 -3.24 -15.36
N ALA A 29 15.72 -3.17 -14.53
CA ALA A 29 15.96 -4.12 -13.47
C ALA A 29 16.21 -3.43 -12.13
N ILE A 30 15.64 -3.99 -11.05
CA ILE A 30 15.78 -3.50 -9.68
C ILE A 30 16.34 -4.63 -8.82
N PHE A 31 17.37 -4.35 -8.04
CA PHE A 31 18.03 -5.29 -7.14
C PHE A 31 17.85 -4.82 -5.70
N PHE A 32 17.24 -5.65 -4.88
CA PHE A 32 17.23 -5.49 -3.42
C PHE A 32 18.39 -6.30 -2.87
N THR A 33 19.48 -5.62 -2.50
CA THR A 33 20.70 -6.29 -2.08
C THR A 33 20.61 -6.75 -0.62
N LYS A 34 21.40 -7.76 -0.25
CA LYS A 34 21.51 -8.21 1.14
C LYS A 34 22.16 -7.18 2.07
N SER A 35 22.91 -6.21 1.53
CA SER A 35 23.46 -5.09 2.30
C SER A 35 22.42 -4.02 2.63
N GLY A 36 21.19 -4.13 2.09
CA GLY A 36 20.10 -3.20 2.32
C GLY A 36 20.06 -2.02 1.36
N THR A 37 20.93 -1.99 0.34
CA THR A 37 20.88 -1.01 -0.74
C THR A 37 19.96 -1.48 -1.87
N ILE A 38 19.44 -0.53 -2.64
CA ILE A 38 18.62 -0.81 -3.82
C ILE A 38 19.38 -0.32 -5.03
N GLN A 39 19.57 -1.18 -6.03
CA GLN A 39 20.20 -0.79 -7.30
C GLN A 39 19.18 -0.85 -8.42
N MET A 40 19.09 0.20 -9.23
CA MET A 40 18.25 0.24 -10.42
C MET A 40 19.13 0.32 -11.66
N TYR A 41 18.83 -0.53 -12.63
CA TYR A 41 19.48 -0.61 -13.92
C TYR A 41 18.46 -0.32 -15.02
N THR A 42 18.86 0.50 -15.98
CA THR A 42 18.10 0.78 -17.19
C THR A 42 19.00 0.54 -18.39
N LEU A 43 18.50 -0.19 -19.37
CA LEU A 43 19.18 -0.43 -20.64
C LEU A 43 18.22 -0.07 -21.76
N GLN A 44 18.50 1.03 -22.43
CA GLN A 44 17.72 1.45 -23.59
C GLN A 44 17.87 0.44 -24.73
N ASN A 45 16.79 0.21 -25.47
CA ASN A 45 16.80 -0.68 -26.63
C ASN A 45 17.89 -0.27 -27.64
N GLY A 46 18.67 -1.24 -28.10
CA GLY A 46 19.79 -1.03 -29.03
C GLY A 46 21.08 -0.51 -28.38
N CYS A 47 21.06 -0.15 -27.10
CA CYS A 47 22.26 0.21 -26.35
C CYS A 47 22.96 -1.03 -25.76
N LYS A 48 24.27 -0.91 -25.53
CA LYS A 48 25.10 -1.96 -24.92
C LYS A 48 25.48 -1.66 -23.47
N ALA A 49 25.44 -0.39 -23.08
CA ALA A 49 25.85 0.05 -21.76
C ALA A 49 24.59 0.43 -20.95
N PRO A 50 24.31 -0.27 -19.84
CA PRO A 50 23.22 0.13 -18.96
C PRO A 50 23.61 1.36 -18.15
N SER A 51 22.62 2.17 -17.79
CA SER A 51 22.75 3.16 -16.71
C SER A 51 22.32 2.52 -15.39
N ALA A 52 23.10 2.75 -14.34
CA ALA A 52 22.86 2.20 -13.02
C ALA A 52 22.87 3.32 -11.97
N ALA A 53 21.97 3.20 -10.99
CA ALA A 53 21.98 4.01 -9.79
C ALA A 53 21.87 3.10 -8.57
N GLU A 54 22.63 3.42 -7.53
CA GLU A 54 22.46 2.83 -6.20
C GLU A 54 21.74 3.83 -5.31
N MET A 55 20.83 3.33 -4.50
CA MET A 55 19.96 4.11 -3.63
C MET A 55 19.92 3.49 -2.24
N THR A 56 19.81 4.36 -1.25
CA THR A 56 19.36 3.98 0.08
C THR A 56 17.88 3.61 0.06
N PRO A 57 17.38 2.90 1.10
CA PRO A 57 15.95 2.64 1.24
C PRO A 57 15.05 3.89 1.20
N VAL A 58 15.54 5.03 1.69
CA VAL A 58 14.79 6.29 1.71
C VAL A 58 14.68 6.87 0.30
N GLU A 59 15.78 6.89 -0.46
CA GLU A 59 15.78 7.39 -1.84
C GLU A 59 14.93 6.51 -2.77
N ALA A 60 15.01 5.18 -2.63
CA ALA A 60 14.21 4.25 -3.41
C ALA A 60 12.71 4.42 -3.17
N ARG A 61 12.29 4.68 -1.92
CA ARG A 61 10.88 5.01 -1.59
C ARG A 61 10.43 6.30 -2.24
N ARG A 62 11.26 7.35 -2.18
CA ARG A 62 10.97 8.63 -2.86
C ARG A 62 10.79 8.44 -4.36
N LEU A 63 11.67 7.66 -5.01
CA LEU A 63 11.53 7.30 -6.42
C LEU A 63 10.21 6.56 -6.67
N GLY A 64 9.88 5.56 -5.86
CA GLY A 64 8.61 4.82 -5.95
C GLY A 64 7.38 5.72 -5.90
N ASN A 65 7.36 6.70 -4.98
CA ASN A 65 6.27 7.67 -4.87
C ASN A 65 6.13 8.54 -6.13
N ILE A 66 7.26 8.99 -6.70
CA ILE A 66 7.26 9.77 -7.94
C ILE A 66 6.71 8.92 -9.10
N LEU A 67 7.12 7.65 -9.20
CA LEU A 67 6.69 6.73 -10.26
C LEU A 67 5.19 6.41 -10.21
N THR A 68 4.57 6.41 -9.03
CA THR A 68 3.12 6.19 -8.88
C THR A 68 2.29 7.47 -9.06
N GLY A 69 2.93 8.59 -9.39
CA GLY A 69 2.24 9.88 -9.56
C GLY A 69 1.83 10.53 -8.24
N ALA A 70 2.39 10.08 -7.10
CA ALA A 70 2.23 10.81 -5.84
C ALA A 70 3.08 12.09 -5.93
N ILE A 71 2.44 13.20 -6.32
CA ILE A 71 3.06 14.53 -6.34
C ILE A 71 3.50 14.84 -4.91
N ILE A 72 4.82 14.89 -4.70
CA ILE A 72 5.41 15.40 -3.46
C ILE A 72 5.23 16.91 -3.50
N GLU A 73 4.03 17.38 -3.13
CA GLU A 73 3.92 18.73 -2.58
C GLU A 73 4.75 18.70 -1.30
N ALA A 74 5.80 19.53 -1.28
CA ALA A 74 6.63 19.73 -0.11
C ALA A 74 5.76 20.35 0.99
N ASP A 75 5.02 19.51 1.69
CA ASP A 75 4.36 19.90 2.92
C ASP A 75 4.81 18.93 4.00
N GLN A 76 5.49 19.52 4.97
CA GLN A 76 5.93 18.85 6.17
C GLN A 76 4.68 18.30 6.88
N GLU A 77 4.83 17.17 7.59
CA GLU A 77 3.76 16.49 8.35
C GLU A 77 2.86 15.50 7.61
N ARG A 78 3.40 14.75 6.64
CA ARG A 78 2.85 13.40 6.37
C ARG A 78 3.68 12.40 7.16
N VAL A 79 3.01 11.59 8.00
CA VAL A 79 3.65 10.47 8.69
C VAL A 79 4.15 9.50 7.62
N GLU A 80 5.43 9.60 7.28
CA GLU A 80 6.13 8.60 6.51
C GLU A 80 6.34 7.41 7.46
N ILE A 81 5.60 6.31 7.26
CA ILE A 81 5.87 5.10 8.05
C ILE A 81 7.19 4.50 7.54
N ALA A 82 8.28 4.94 8.16
CA ALA A 82 9.61 4.38 8.00
C ALA A 82 9.68 2.99 8.67
N PHE A 83 9.21 1.95 7.97
CA PHE A 83 9.43 0.56 8.39
C PHE A 83 10.91 0.18 8.23
N SER A 84 11.74 0.57 9.19
CA SER A 84 13.04 -0.07 9.46
C SER A 84 13.12 -0.63 10.88
N ALA A 85 12.36 -0.06 11.83
CA ALA A 85 12.24 -0.57 13.21
C ALA A 85 11.10 -1.59 13.42
N LEU A 86 10.30 -1.87 12.38
CA LEU A 86 9.09 -2.68 12.42
C LEU A 86 9.09 -3.74 11.31
N ALA A 87 10.22 -4.45 11.13
CA ALA A 87 10.43 -5.37 10.01
C ALA A 87 9.33 -6.46 9.88
N ASP A 88 8.66 -6.79 10.98
CA ASP A 88 7.59 -7.80 11.04
C ASP A 88 6.17 -7.23 11.12
N LEU A 89 5.99 -5.90 11.21
CA LEU A 89 4.66 -5.30 11.31
C LEU A 89 4.01 -5.20 9.93
N ARG A 90 2.99 -6.03 9.70
CA ARG A 90 2.22 -6.06 8.45
C ARG A 90 0.83 -5.45 8.63
N ILE A 91 0.75 -4.13 8.51
CA ILE A 91 -0.53 -3.42 8.53
C ILE A 91 -1.08 -3.28 7.10
N THR A 92 -2.37 -3.51 6.96
CA THR A 92 -3.15 -3.33 5.73
C THR A 92 -4.19 -2.24 5.96
N ILE A 93 -4.44 -1.43 4.94
CA ILE A 93 -5.60 -0.54 4.88
C ILE A 93 -6.51 -1.07 3.77
N HIS A 94 -7.77 -1.29 4.09
CA HIS A 94 -8.77 -1.75 3.14
C HIS A 94 -9.98 -0.82 3.16
N THR A 95 -10.58 -0.61 1.99
CA THR A 95 -11.81 0.20 1.86
C THR A 95 -13.00 -0.73 1.72
N PHE A 96 -13.98 -0.61 2.61
CA PHE A 96 -15.21 -1.38 2.59
C PHE A 96 -16.39 -0.48 2.24
N ILE A 97 -17.23 -0.93 1.31
CA ILE A 97 -18.52 -0.26 1.04
C ILE A 97 -19.54 -0.80 2.03
N ILE A 98 -20.07 0.07 2.88
CA ILE A 98 -21.01 -0.29 3.92
C ILE A 98 -22.31 -0.82 3.31
N PRO A 99 -22.74 -2.04 3.64
CA PRO A 99 -23.98 -2.61 3.12
C PRO A 99 -25.18 -2.11 3.92
N LYS A 100 -26.39 -2.30 3.36
CA LYS A 100 -27.66 -1.90 4.00
C LYS A 100 -27.83 -2.38 5.45
N PRO A 101 -27.50 -3.64 5.83
CA PRO A 101 -27.66 -4.13 7.20
C PRO A 101 -26.80 -3.41 8.25
N ILE A 102 -25.72 -2.76 7.81
CA ILE A 102 -24.81 -1.99 8.66
C ILE A 102 -25.20 -0.51 8.72
N GLY A 103 -25.94 -0.03 7.71
CA GLY A 103 -26.54 1.31 7.75
C GLY A 103 -27.40 1.52 8.99
N GLY A 104 -27.24 2.67 9.62
CA GLY A 104 -27.93 3.06 10.85
C GLY A 104 -27.26 2.59 12.15
N LYS A 105 -26.21 1.75 12.09
CA LYS A 105 -25.45 1.32 13.27
C LYS A 105 -24.27 2.29 13.50
N THR A 106 -23.93 2.53 14.76
CA THR A 106 -22.73 3.29 15.12
C THR A 106 -21.47 2.42 15.12
N ILE A 107 -20.29 3.06 15.10
CA ILE A 107 -19.02 2.37 15.34
C ILE A 107 -19.02 1.65 16.70
N GLU A 108 -19.59 2.28 17.72
CA GLU A 108 -19.74 1.71 19.07
C GLU A 108 -20.66 0.48 19.08
N ASP A 109 -21.83 0.54 18.41
CA ASP A 109 -22.77 -0.59 18.34
C ASP A 109 -22.13 -1.83 17.71
N LEU A 110 -21.31 -1.61 16.67
CA LEU A 110 -20.63 -2.67 15.95
C LEU A 110 -19.47 -3.27 16.76
N GLN A 111 -18.93 -2.54 17.74
CA GLN A 111 -17.79 -2.95 18.57
C GLN A 111 -16.59 -3.43 17.74
N ILE A 112 -16.32 -2.76 16.61
CA ILE A 112 -15.39 -3.19 15.56
C ILE A 112 -14.04 -3.60 16.12
N ARG A 113 -13.39 -2.73 16.90
CA ARG A 113 -12.06 -2.96 17.45
C ARG A 113 -12.04 -4.12 18.44
N ALA A 114 -13.05 -4.23 19.29
CA ALA A 114 -13.12 -5.30 20.29
C ALA A 114 -13.34 -6.67 19.63
N LYS A 115 -14.15 -6.73 18.56
CA LYS A 115 -14.46 -7.99 17.86
C LYS A 115 -13.37 -8.44 16.89
N THR A 116 -12.67 -7.50 16.25
CA THR A 116 -11.83 -7.80 15.08
C THR A 116 -10.37 -7.37 15.23
N GLY A 117 -10.06 -6.51 16.20
CA GLY A 117 -8.75 -5.85 16.32
C GLY A 117 -8.52 -4.72 15.31
N SER A 118 -9.34 -4.59 14.27
CA SER A 118 -9.24 -3.54 13.26
C SER A 118 -9.85 -2.21 13.73
N THR A 119 -9.53 -1.10 13.05
CA THR A 119 -10.04 0.23 13.39
C THR A 119 -10.47 0.99 12.14
N VAL A 120 -11.61 1.68 12.22
CA VAL A 120 -12.06 2.59 11.15
C VAL A 120 -11.33 3.92 11.33
N ILE A 121 -10.57 4.33 10.32
CA ILE A 121 -9.75 5.55 10.37
C ILE A 121 -10.34 6.70 9.55
N ALA A 122 -11.20 6.39 8.57
CA ALA A 122 -11.94 7.40 7.82
C ALA A 122 -13.21 6.80 7.22
N VAL A 123 -14.17 7.67 6.91
CA VAL A 123 -15.38 7.35 6.16
C VAL A 123 -15.57 8.40 5.07
N CYS A 124 -15.76 7.97 3.82
CA CYS A 124 -16.16 8.83 2.72
C CYS A 124 -17.66 8.67 2.47
N ARG A 125 -18.39 9.79 2.52
CA ARG A 125 -19.82 9.87 2.24
C ARG A 125 -20.07 11.00 1.25
N HIS A 126 -20.63 10.70 0.09
CA HIS A 126 -20.93 11.70 -0.95
C HIS A 126 -19.75 12.65 -1.24
N ASP A 127 -18.55 12.09 -1.47
CA ASP A 127 -17.29 12.80 -1.71
C ASP A 127 -16.77 13.68 -0.55
N GLN A 128 -17.38 13.58 0.64
CA GLN A 128 -16.88 14.19 1.87
C GLN A 128 -16.13 13.18 2.73
N ASN A 129 -14.92 13.55 3.14
CA ASN A 129 -14.06 12.72 3.98
C ASN A 129 -14.25 13.08 5.45
N ILE A 130 -14.73 12.12 6.25
CA ILE A 130 -14.75 12.20 7.71
C ILE A 130 -13.54 11.41 8.23
N ILE A 131 -12.55 12.13 8.75
CA ILE A 131 -11.32 11.54 9.31
C ILE A 131 -11.53 11.29 10.80
N ASN A 132 -11.03 10.15 11.30
CA ASN A 132 -11.15 9.73 12.70
C ASN A 132 -12.61 9.83 13.21
N PRO A 133 -13.56 9.11 12.58
CA PRO A 133 -14.95 9.16 12.99
C PRO A 133 -15.09 8.80 14.49
N PRO A 134 -15.90 9.55 15.27
CA PRO A 134 -16.10 9.24 16.68
C PRO A 134 -16.86 7.91 16.85
N PRO A 135 -16.83 7.28 18.03
CA PRO A 135 -17.60 6.05 18.28
C PRO A 135 -19.10 6.18 18.00
N THR A 136 -19.64 7.39 18.17
CA THR A 136 -21.04 7.75 17.91
C THR A 136 -21.35 7.96 16.42
N PHE A 137 -20.37 7.85 15.52
CA PHE A 137 -20.59 7.99 14.09
C PHE A 137 -21.52 6.89 13.58
N VAL A 138 -22.62 7.29 12.95
CA VAL A 138 -23.62 6.39 12.36
C VAL A 138 -23.27 6.15 10.90
N PHE A 139 -23.07 4.88 10.54
CA PHE A 139 -22.84 4.51 9.15
C PHE A 139 -24.10 4.65 8.31
N GLU A 140 -23.94 5.02 7.04
CA GLU A 140 -24.96 4.95 6.01
C GLU A 140 -24.60 3.88 4.99
N ALA A 141 -25.62 3.24 4.41
CA ALA A 141 -25.40 2.29 3.32
C ALA A 141 -24.78 3.02 2.12
N GLY A 142 -23.68 2.49 1.60
CA GLY A 142 -22.90 3.12 0.52
C GLY A 142 -21.72 3.96 1.00
N ASP A 143 -21.58 4.22 2.31
CA ASP A 143 -20.37 4.80 2.86
C ASP A 143 -19.14 3.95 2.48
N ALA A 144 -18.03 4.61 2.14
CA ALA A 144 -16.75 3.94 2.00
C ALA A 144 -15.94 4.08 3.30
N ALA A 145 -15.86 3.01 4.08
CA ALA A 145 -15.11 2.98 5.33
C ALA A 145 -13.67 2.50 5.09
N LEU A 146 -12.69 3.32 5.43
CA LEU A 146 -11.28 2.93 5.47
C LEU A 146 -10.98 2.26 6.81
N VAL A 147 -10.57 1.00 6.75
CA VAL A 147 -10.29 0.16 7.91
C VAL A 147 -8.82 -0.24 7.89
N ILE A 148 -8.14 -0.05 9.02
CA ILE A 148 -6.75 -0.41 9.23
C ILE A 148 -6.64 -1.60 10.20
N GLY A 149 -5.71 -2.51 9.92
CA GLY A 149 -5.40 -3.65 10.78
C GLY A 149 -4.44 -4.62 10.11
N GLU A 150 -4.03 -5.67 10.82
CA GLU A 150 -3.31 -6.80 10.20
C GLU A 150 -4.22 -7.58 9.25
N SER A 151 -3.63 -8.35 8.32
CA SER A 151 -4.40 -9.06 7.29
C SER A 151 -5.50 -9.97 7.87
N ASP A 152 -5.26 -10.62 9.00
CA ASP A 152 -6.27 -11.47 9.64
C ASP A 152 -7.36 -10.67 10.38
N GLN A 153 -7.03 -9.48 10.90
CA GLN A 153 -8.00 -8.55 11.48
C GLN A 153 -8.94 -7.99 10.41
N ILE A 154 -8.42 -7.67 9.22
CA ILE A 154 -9.24 -7.24 8.07
C ILE A 154 -10.19 -8.36 7.62
N LYS A 155 -9.73 -9.62 7.56
CA LYS A 155 -10.61 -10.77 7.28
C LYS A 155 -11.65 -11.01 8.38
N MET A 156 -11.32 -10.72 9.64
CA MET A 156 -12.30 -10.77 10.73
C MET A 156 -13.33 -9.65 10.59
N PHE A 157 -12.91 -8.44 10.22
CA PHE A 157 -13.82 -7.34 9.92
C PHE A 157 -14.83 -7.71 8.83
N GLU A 158 -14.36 -8.26 7.73
CA GLU A 158 -15.23 -8.71 6.63
C GLU A 158 -16.22 -9.79 7.09
N ARG A 159 -15.78 -10.75 7.91
CA ARG A 159 -16.61 -11.88 8.34
C ARG A 159 -17.56 -11.60 9.50
N GLU A 160 -17.22 -10.70 10.41
CA GLU A 160 -17.99 -10.44 11.63
C GLU A 160 -18.82 -9.16 11.51
N ILE A 161 -18.30 -8.15 10.82
CA ILE A 161 -18.95 -6.84 10.70
C ILE A 161 -19.73 -6.77 9.38
N MET A 162 -19.12 -7.11 8.24
CA MET A 162 -19.76 -6.83 6.93
C MET A 162 -20.91 -7.77 6.55
N VAL A 163 -21.15 -8.84 7.32
CA VAL A 163 -22.23 -9.82 7.08
C VAL A 163 -23.44 -9.66 8.03
N THR A 164 -23.37 -8.76 9.01
CA THR A 164 -24.39 -8.59 10.07
C THR A 164 -25.46 -7.57 9.73
#